data_AF-A0A3B8Z7T4-F1
#
_entry.id   AF-A0A3B8Z7T4-F1
#
_cell.length_a   1.000
_cell.length_b   1.000
_cell.length_c   1.000
_cell.angle_alpha   90.00
_cell.angle_beta   90.00
_cell.angle_gamma   90.00
#
_symmetry.space_group_name_H-M   'P 1'
#
loop_
_entity.id
_entity.type
_entity.pdbx_description
1 polymer ?
#
loop_
_entity_poly.entity_id
_entity_poly.type
_entity_poly.pdbx_seq_one_letter_code
_entity_poly.pdbx_strand_id
1 'polypeptide(L)'
;MTKIKVLIGVALVAALVALGVGQTKLQEPAVAANNDVMAPHFLVDPLWPKPLPNHWIQGNTIGVDVDERDHIFAVHRNTESQFMRIQEIGLYAGVAECCTPAPPILEFDL
;
A
#
# COMPACT_ATOMS: atom_id res chain seq x y z
N MET A 1 31.41 64.69 18.25
CA MET A 1 30.08 64.04 18.16
C MET A 1 29.84 63.25 16.86
N THR A 2 30.84 63.03 16.01
CA THR A 2 30.69 62.38 14.68
C THR A 2 31.08 60.90 14.66
N LYS A 3 32.09 60.47 15.42
CA LYS A 3 32.56 59.06 15.43
C LYS A 3 31.53 58.06 15.95
N ILE A 4 30.79 58.41 17.00
CA ILE A 4 29.73 57.55 17.57
C ILE A 4 28.58 57.34 16.59
N LYS A 5 28.18 58.39 15.85
CA LYS A 5 27.13 58.29 14.83
C LYS A 5 27.55 57.39 13.66
N VAL A 6 28.83 57.44 13.27
CA VAL A 6 29.40 56.55 12.24
C VAL A 6 29.43 55.09 12.71
N LEU A 7 29.84 54.84 13.96
CA LEU A 7 29.86 53.48 14.53
C LEU A 7 28.45 52.86 14.59
N ILE A 8 27.44 53.64 14.99
CA ILE A 8 26.04 53.20 15.00
C ILE A 8 25.57 52.87 13.57
N GLY A 9 25.91 53.71 12.59
CA GLY A 9 25.56 53.45 11.19
C GLY A 9 26.18 52.16 10.64
N VAL A 10 27.46 51.92 10.93
CA VAL A 10 28.16 50.69 10.52
C VAL A 10 27.54 49.45 11.18
N ALA A 11 27.23 49.52 12.48
CA ALA A 11 26.60 48.41 13.19
C ALA A 11 25.22 48.07 12.63
N LEU A 12 24.43 49.09 12.27
CA LEU A 12 23.09 48.90 11.67
C LEU A 12 23.18 48.21 10.31
N VAL A 13 24.11 48.64 9.45
CA VAL A 13 24.33 48.04 8.13
C VAL A 13 24.78 46.59 8.27
N ALA A 14 25.72 46.30 9.17
CA ALA A 14 26.18 44.94 9.43
C ALA A 14 25.04 44.02 9.90
N ALA A 15 24.18 44.51 10.79
CA ALA A 15 23.01 43.77 11.26
C ALA A 15 22.03 43.45 10.12
N LEU A 16 21.72 44.43 9.26
CA LEU A 16 20.82 44.23 8.13
C LEU A 16 21.36 43.22 7.11
N VAL A 17 22.66 43.24 6.84
CA VAL A 17 23.31 42.25 5.97
C VAL A 17 23.23 40.85 6.58
N ALA A 18 23.51 40.70 7.87
CA ALA A 18 23.39 39.42 8.56
C ALA A 18 21.96 38.87 8.54
N LEU A 19 20.97 39.72 8.74
CA LEU A 19 19.55 39.38 8.65
C LEU A 19 19.15 38.94 7.23
N GLY A 20 19.59 39.66 6.19
CA GLY A 20 19.30 39.31 4.80
C GLY A 20 19.91 37.96 4.37
N VAL A 21 21.15 37.68 4.79
CA VAL A 21 21.79 36.37 4.57
C VAL A 21 21.09 35.27 5.37
N GLY A 22 20.66 35.55 6.59
CA GLY A 22 19.88 34.62 7.41
C GLY A 22 18.55 34.25 6.76
N GLN A 23 17.80 35.24 6.23
CA GLN A 23 16.52 34.99 5.57
C GLN A 23 16.67 34.15 4.30
N THR A 24 17.67 34.43 3.46
CA THR A 24 17.92 33.65 2.24
C THR A 24 18.25 32.19 2.52
N LYS A 25 18.95 31.91 3.63
CA LYS A 25 19.23 30.54 4.08
C LYS A 25 18.02 29.83 4.69
N LEU A 26 17.13 30.56 5.35
CA LEU A 26 15.90 30.00 5.94
C LEU A 26 14.78 29.80 4.92
N GLN A 27 14.80 30.55 3.81
CA GLN A 27 13.83 30.44 2.72
C GLN A 27 14.27 29.48 1.61
N GLU A 28 15.35 28.71 1.83
CA GLU A 28 15.74 27.66 0.91
C GLU A 28 14.58 26.65 0.82
N PRO A 29 13.92 26.51 -0.34
CA PRO A 29 12.74 25.67 -0.45
C PRO A 29 13.13 24.24 -0.09
N ALA A 30 12.50 23.69 0.94
CA ALA A 30 12.60 22.26 1.21
C ALA A 30 12.02 21.55 -0.02
N VAL A 31 12.81 20.67 -0.63
CA VAL A 31 12.28 19.68 -1.57
C VAL A 31 11.33 18.81 -0.74
N ALA A 32 10.04 19.13 -0.78
CA ALA A 32 9.01 18.19 -0.33
C ALA A 32 9.30 16.88 -1.05
N ALA A 33 9.12 15.74 -0.37
CA ALA A 33 9.23 14.42 -0.96
C ALA A 33 8.15 14.27 -2.05
N ASN A 34 8.49 14.83 -3.21
CA ASN A 34 8.12 14.52 -4.57
C ASN A 34 6.65 14.14 -4.81
N ASN A 35 5.90 15.09 -5.38
CA ASN A 35 4.66 14.82 -6.12
C ASN A 35 4.93 14.31 -7.56
N ASP A 36 6.20 14.10 -7.97
CA ASP A 36 6.56 13.58 -9.29
C ASP A 36 6.64 12.04 -9.32
N VAL A 37 6.50 11.35 -8.18
CA VAL A 37 6.33 9.89 -8.15
C VAL A 37 4.86 9.62 -8.44
N MET A 38 4.53 9.57 -9.73
CA MET A 38 3.27 8.98 -10.17
C MET A 38 3.21 7.55 -9.62
N ALA A 39 2.19 7.27 -8.81
CA ALA A 39 1.95 5.91 -8.33
C ALA A 39 1.85 4.97 -9.55
N PRO A 40 2.31 3.71 -9.43
CA PRO A 40 2.17 2.74 -10.50
C PRO A 40 0.72 2.66 -10.98
N HIS A 41 0.53 2.67 -12.30
CA HIS A 41 -0.78 2.41 -12.88
C HIS A 41 -1.01 0.89 -12.88
N PHE A 42 -1.97 0.44 -12.09
CA PHE A 42 -2.36 -0.96 -12.05
C PHE A 42 -3.36 -1.27 -13.16
N LEU A 43 -3.17 -2.41 -13.84
CA LEU A 43 -4.14 -2.96 -14.77
C LEU A 43 -4.90 -4.09 -14.07
N VAL A 44 -6.21 -4.13 -14.26
CA VAL A 44 -7.03 -5.24 -13.76
C VAL A 44 -6.75 -6.46 -14.62
N ASP A 45 -6.39 -7.58 -13.98
CA ASP A 45 -6.46 -8.90 -14.61
C ASP A 45 -7.85 -9.49 -14.34
N PRO A 46 -8.77 -9.52 -15.34
CA PRO A 46 -10.12 -10.03 -15.14
C PRO A 46 -10.18 -11.56 -15.08
N LEU A 47 -9.09 -12.27 -15.40
CA LEU A 47 -9.04 -13.73 -15.43
C LEU A 47 -8.27 -14.33 -14.23
N TRP A 48 -7.76 -13.48 -13.34
CA TRP A 48 -7.17 -13.90 -12.08
C TRP A 48 -8.20 -13.93 -10.95
N PRO A 49 -8.15 -14.93 -10.04
CA PRO A 49 -7.27 -16.10 -10.08
C PRO A 49 -7.74 -17.13 -11.11
N LYS A 50 -6.81 -17.96 -11.59
CA LYS A 50 -7.15 -19.12 -12.42
C LYS A 50 -8.09 -20.06 -11.64
N PRO A 51 -8.96 -20.84 -12.33
CA PRO A 51 -9.78 -21.86 -11.67
C PRO A 51 -8.94 -22.76 -10.77
N LEU A 52 -9.39 -22.95 -9.53
CA LEU A 52 -8.68 -23.78 -8.56
C LEU A 52 -8.67 -25.25 -9.01
N PRO A 53 -7.61 -26.01 -8.68
CA PRO A 53 -7.57 -27.44 -8.97
C PRO A 53 -8.62 -28.19 -8.12
N ASN A 54 -8.89 -29.45 -8.48
CA ASN A 54 -9.69 -30.37 -7.67
C ASN A 54 -11.16 -29.97 -7.41
N HIS A 55 -11.77 -29.17 -8.30
CA HIS A 55 -13.13 -28.64 -8.11
C HIS A 55 -13.28 -27.86 -6.81
N TRP A 56 -12.21 -27.17 -6.41
CA TRP A 56 -12.23 -26.34 -5.23
C TRP A 56 -12.97 -25.04 -5.46
N ILE A 57 -13.66 -24.60 -4.42
CA ILE A 57 -14.21 -23.25 -4.32
C ILE A 57 -13.68 -22.56 -3.07
N GLN A 58 -13.53 -21.24 -3.18
CA GLN A 58 -13.17 -20.39 -2.06
C GLN A 58 -14.44 -19.95 -1.32
N GLY A 59 -14.37 -19.96 0.02
CA GLY A 59 -15.39 -19.36 0.87
C GLY A 59 -15.11 -17.87 1.09
N ASN A 60 -15.66 -17.30 2.17
CA ASN A 60 -15.39 -15.91 2.52
C ASN A 60 -13.91 -15.72 2.88
N THR A 61 -13.21 -14.90 2.09
CA THR A 61 -11.84 -14.48 2.37
C THR A 61 -11.82 -13.58 3.61
N ILE A 62 -10.98 -13.94 4.58
CA ILE A 62 -10.83 -13.26 5.87
C ILE A 62 -9.46 -12.60 6.04
N GLY A 63 -8.52 -12.86 5.13
CA GLY A 63 -7.21 -12.23 5.12
C GLY A 63 -6.49 -12.48 3.80
N VAL A 64 -5.59 -11.56 3.46
CA VAL A 64 -4.65 -11.69 2.36
C VAL A 64 -3.29 -11.18 2.82
N ASP A 65 -2.23 -11.87 2.41
CA ASP A 65 -0.85 -11.45 2.62
C ASP A 65 -0.01 -11.73 1.38
N VAL A 66 1.11 -11.04 1.24
CA VAL A 66 2.07 -11.23 0.13
C VAL A 66 3.46 -11.36 0.71
N ASP A 67 4.18 -12.43 0.36
CA ASP A 67 5.54 -12.65 0.85
C ASP A 67 6.60 -11.92 -0.01
N GLU A 68 7.88 -12.06 0.38
CA GLU A 68 9.01 -11.43 -0.32
C GLU A 68 9.28 -11.99 -1.74
N ARG A 69 8.56 -13.04 -2.14
CA ARG A 69 8.67 -13.70 -3.45
C ARG A 69 7.46 -13.41 -4.34
N ASP A 70 6.62 -12.44 -3.96
CA ASP A 70 5.37 -12.09 -4.63
C ASP A 70 4.31 -13.23 -4.63
N HIS A 71 4.41 -14.20 -3.71
CA HIS A 71 3.36 -15.19 -3.54
C HIS A 71 2.19 -14.59 -2.76
N ILE A 72 0.97 -14.74 -3.27
CA ILE A 72 -0.24 -14.25 -2.62
C ILE A 72 -0.83 -15.38 -1.75
N PHE A 73 -1.02 -15.11 -0.47
CA PHE A 73 -1.67 -16.02 0.47
C PHE A 73 -3.06 -15.51 0.81
N ALA A 74 -4.10 -16.25 0.43
CA ALA A 74 -5.49 -15.94 0.78
C ALA A 74 -5.98 -16.88 1.88
N VAL A 75 -6.36 -16.31 3.03
CA VAL A 75 -6.99 -17.04 4.12
C VAL A 75 -8.50 -16.95 3.96
N HIS A 76 -9.20 -18.08 3.92
CA HIS A 76 -10.65 -18.11 3.77
C HIS A 76 -11.30 -19.12 4.71
N ARG A 77 -12.60 -18.94 4.94
CA ARG A 77 -13.40 -19.90 5.69
C ARG A 77 -13.67 -21.14 4.85
N ASN A 78 -13.42 -22.33 5.40
CA ASN A 78 -13.60 -23.60 4.70
C ASN A 78 -14.54 -24.58 5.43
N THR A 79 -15.19 -24.18 6.53
CA THR A 79 -16.12 -25.03 7.28
C THR A 79 -17.46 -25.16 6.55
N GLU A 80 -18.04 -26.35 6.53
CA GLU A 80 -19.32 -26.65 5.84
C GLU A 80 -20.44 -25.65 6.14
N SER A 81 -20.54 -25.15 7.38
CA SER A 81 -21.57 -24.18 7.79
C SER A 81 -21.43 -22.79 7.15
N GLN A 82 -20.33 -22.52 6.44
CA GLN A 82 -20.07 -21.26 5.74
C GLN A 82 -20.41 -21.37 4.25
N PHE A 83 -20.81 -22.55 3.79
CA PHE A 83 -21.26 -22.78 2.43
C PHE A 83 -22.70 -23.27 2.43
N MET A 84 -23.39 -23.01 1.33
CA MET A 84 -24.65 -23.62 1.04
C MET A 84 -24.41 -25.07 0.58
N ARG A 85 -24.44 -25.99 1.55
CA ARG A 85 -24.06 -27.40 1.45
C ARG A 85 -24.42 -28.14 0.15
N ILE A 86 -25.63 -28.00 -0.38
CA ILE A 86 -26.07 -28.76 -1.57
C ILE A 86 -25.79 -27.98 -2.87
N GLN A 87 -25.71 -26.64 -2.80
CA GLN A 87 -25.65 -25.75 -3.95
C GLN A 87 -24.22 -25.33 -4.29
N GLU A 88 -23.40 -25.06 -3.28
CA GLU A 88 -22.02 -24.59 -3.44
C GLU A 88 -21.03 -25.75 -3.33
N ILE A 89 -21.24 -26.67 -2.39
CA ILE A 89 -20.31 -27.78 -2.10
C ILE A 89 -20.95 -29.15 -2.34
N GLY A 90 -21.70 -29.27 -3.45
CA GLY A 90 -22.44 -30.47 -3.80
C GLY A 90 -21.61 -31.75 -3.96
N LEU A 91 -20.34 -31.64 -4.40
CA LEU A 91 -19.41 -32.77 -4.46
C LEU A 91 -18.98 -33.22 -3.07
N TYR A 92 -18.72 -32.28 -2.15
CA TYR A 92 -18.49 -32.60 -0.74
C TYR A 92 -19.72 -33.29 -0.11
N ALA A 93 -20.92 -32.85 -0.46
CA ALA A 93 -22.17 -33.44 0.01
C ALA A 93 -22.57 -34.73 -0.71
N GLY A 94 -21.87 -35.15 -1.78
CA GLY A 94 -22.16 -36.36 -2.55
C GLY A 94 -23.40 -36.28 -3.44
N VAL A 95 -23.85 -35.07 -3.82
CA VAL A 95 -25.10 -34.81 -4.56
C VAL A 95 -24.88 -34.15 -5.92
N ALA A 96 -23.65 -33.77 -6.26
CA ALA A 96 -23.29 -33.18 -7.55
C ALA A 96 -21.84 -33.52 -7.92
N GLU A 97 -21.47 -33.29 -9.19
CA GLU A 97 -20.09 -33.49 -9.70
C GLU A 97 -19.11 -32.40 -9.24
N CYS A 98 -19.62 -31.29 -8.69
CA CYS A 98 -18.88 -30.18 -8.11
C CYS A 98 -19.63 -29.67 -6.86
N CYS A 99 -19.03 -29.04 -5.86
CA CYS A 99 -17.63 -28.67 -5.65
C CYS A 99 -17.21 -29.04 -4.21
N THR A 100 -15.96 -28.80 -3.84
CA THR A 100 -15.50 -28.97 -2.44
C THR A 100 -14.86 -27.69 -1.90
N PRO A 101 -14.96 -27.39 -0.59
CA PRO A 101 -14.20 -26.28 -0.01
C PRO A 101 -12.70 -26.48 -0.23
N ALA A 102 -11.99 -25.44 -0.67
CA ALA A 102 -10.53 -25.48 -0.70
C ALA A 102 -9.91 -25.52 0.72
N PRO A 103 -8.63 -25.88 0.86
CA PRO A 103 -7.90 -25.73 2.13
C PRO A 103 -7.94 -24.27 2.62
N PRO A 104 -7.93 -24.03 3.95
CA PRO A 104 -8.22 -22.72 4.51
C PRO A 104 -7.20 -21.61 4.15
N ILE A 105 -6.04 -21.99 3.62
CA ILE A 105 -5.03 -21.08 3.11
C ILE A 105 -4.71 -21.51 1.68
N LEU A 106 -4.85 -20.57 0.74
CA LEU A 106 -4.50 -20.74 -0.66
C LEU A 106 -3.28 -19.88 -0.97
N GLU A 107 -2.27 -20.49 -1.58
CA GLU A 107 -1.09 -19.82 -2.12
C GLU A 107 -1.24 -19.68 -3.64
N PHE A 108 -1.02 -18.48 -4.15
CA PHE A 108 -0.99 -18.19 -5.58
C PHE A 108 0.40 -17.68 -5.94
N ASP A 109 1.07 -18.45 -6.79
CA ASP A 109 2.31 -18.06 -7.47
C ASP A 109 1.92 -17.40 -8.80
N LEU A 110 2.37 -16.16 -9.02
CA LEU A 110 1.97 -15.32 -10.16
C LEU A 110 2.74 -15.67 -11.44
#